data_AF-A0A537Q7P8-F1
#
_entry.id   AF-A0A537Q7P8-F1
#
_cell.length_a   1.000
_cell.length_b   1.000
_cell.length_c   1.000
_cell.angle_alpha   90.00
_cell.angle_beta   90.00
_cell.angle_gamma   90.00
#
_symmetry.space_group_name_H-M   'P 1'
#
loop_
_entity.id
_entity.type
_entity.pdbx_description
1 polymer ?
#
loop_
_entity_poly.entity_id
_entity_poly.type
_entity_poly.pdbx_seq_one_letter_code
_entity_poly.pdbx_strand_id
1 'polypeptide(L)'
;MRPLVLALRQRPDQRLDLSPLVPHLLAGKAAAEIERIELQTTKHRVTVGDAFRLRIGDADRLRIEGACDRLDRIGQDMDGGEIRVEGDVGIRAGRGMRGGRLAIEGGAGAWAASGMRGGHVEISGTAGERLGGPLPGETAGMRGGVVVVRGKA
;
A
#
# COMPACT_ATOMS: atom_id res chain seq x y z
N MET A 1 -9.11 -15.29 12.24
CA MET A 1 -7.64 -15.30 12.33
C MET A 1 -7.15 -13.87 12.58
N ARG A 2 -6.01 -13.69 13.27
CA ARG A 2 -5.45 -12.35 13.55
C ARG A 2 -4.70 -11.86 12.30
N PRO A 3 -4.82 -10.58 11.90
CA PRO A 3 -4.09 -10.06 10.73
C PRO A 3 -2.59 -9.97 10.99
N LEU A 4 -1.79 -10.02 9.91
CA LEU A 4 -0.40 -9.60 9.93
C LEU A 4 -0.35 -8.09 10.14
N VAL A 5 0.38 -7.61 11.15
CA VAL A 5 0.43 -6.18 11.48
C VAL A 5 1.83 -5.62 11.28
N LEU A 6 1.91 -4.51 10.56
CA LEU A 6 3.08 -3.65 10.41
C LEU A 6 2.79 -2.32 11.09
N ALA A 7 3.29 -2.13 12.31
CA ALA A 7 3.13 -0.87 13.03
C ALA A 7 4.32 0.04 12.77
N LEU A 8 4.11 1.22 12.16
CA LEU A 8 5.19 2.17 11.87
C LEU A 8 5.85 2.62 13.18
N ARG A 9 7.18 2.47 13.27
CA ARG A 9 7.94 2.81 14.50
C ARG A 9 8.05 4.32 14.70
N GLN A 10 8.35 5.03 13.62
CA GLN A 10 8.50 6.48 13.58
C GLN A 10 8.28 6.97 12.14
N ARG A 11 7.95 8.25 11.97
CA ARG A 11 7.82 8.84 10.63
C ARG A 11 9.19 8.75 9.91
N PRO A 12 9.29 8.07 8.76
CA PRO A 12 10.54 7.96 8.01
C PRO A 12 11.01 9.35 7.56
N ASP A 13 12.32 9.58 7.55
CA ASP A 13 12.97 10.81 7.07
C ASP A 13 12.98 10.93 5.53
N GLN A 14 12.84 9.80 4.84
CA GLN A 14 12.73 9.64 3.39
C GLN A 14 11.45 8.88 3.00
N ARG A 15 11.10 8.86 1.70
CA ARG A 15 9.95 8.08 1.22
C ARG A 15 10.33 6.60 1.12
N LEU A 16 9.40 5.72 1.47
CA LEU A 16 9.57 4.28 1.44
C LEU A 16 8.66 3.68 0.38
N ASP A 17 9.19 2.77 -0.43
CA ASP A 17 8.43 1.96 -1.38
C ASP A 17 7.92 0.68 -0.72
N LEU A 18 6.60 0.53 -0.59
CA LEU A 18 5.95 -0.63 0.02
C LEU A 18 5.40 -1.61 -1.03
N SER A 19 5.78 -1.50 -2.30
CA SER A 19 5.39 -2.48 -3.33
C SER A 19 5.75 -3.94 -2.99
N PRO A 20 6.81 -4.26 -2.22
CA PRO A 20 7.04 -5.64 -1.77
C PRO A 20 6.07 -6.13 -0.69
N LEU A 21 5.32 -5.25 -0.05
CA LEU A 21 4.48 -5.52 1.12
C LEU A 21 3.02 -5.76 0.72
N VAL A 22 2.81 -6.82 -0.06
CA VAL A 22 1.49 -7.24 -0.53
C VAL A 22 1.21 -8.69 -0.09
N PRO A 23 -0.05 -9.04 0.23
CA PRO A 23 -0.42 -10.34 0.78
C PRO A 23 0.20 -11.56 0.09
N HIS A 24 0.11 -11.64 -1.24
CA HIS A 24 0.63 -12.77 -2.00
C HIS A 24 2.17 -12.92 -1.95
N LEU A 25 2.91 -11.83 -1.70
CA LEU A 25 4.37 -11.89 -1.52
C LEU A 25 4.77 -12.21 -0.07
N LEU A 26 3.91 -11.88 0.89
CA LEU A 26 4.15 -12.12 2.31
C LEU A 26 3.67 -13.51 2.77
N ALA A 27 2.77 -14.14 2.01
CA ALA A 27 2.26 -15.47 2.27
C ALA A 27 3.40 -16.50 2.40
N GLY A 28 3.37 -17.29 3.47
CA GLY A 28 4.33 -18.35 3.74
C GLY A 28 5.70 -17.91 4.28
N LYS A 29 5.95 -16.60 4.43
CA LYS A 29 7.21 -16.09 4.99
C LYS A 29 7.18 -16.05 6.52
N ALA A 30 8.31 -16.41 7.14
CA ALA A 30 8.53 -16.22 8.56
C ALA A 30 8.77 -14.73 8.92
N ALA A 31 8.60 -14.38 10.19
CA ALA A 31 8.82 -13.02 10.70
C ALA A 31 10.19 -12.44 10.31
N ALA A 32 11.24 -13.21 10.54
CA ALA A 32 12.61 -12.80 10.23
C ALA A 32 12.85 -12.60 8.72
N GLU A 33 12.10 -13.28 7.87
CA GLU A 33 12.18 -13.08 6.42
C GLU A 33 11.48 -11.80 6.00
N ILE A 34 10.30 -11.52 6.58
CA ILE A 34 9.56 -10.28 6.33
C ILE A 34 10.37 -9.07 6.81
N GLU A 35 10.96 -9.15 8.00
CA GLU A 35 11.78 -8.06 8.57
C GLU A 35 13.00 -7.72 7.72
N ARG A 36 13.56 -8.69 6.99
CA ARG A 36 14.72 -8.51 6.12
C ARG A 36 14.39 -7.98 4.72
N ILE A 37 13.11 -7.87 4.36
CA ILE A 37 12.72 -7.30 3.08
C ILE A 37 13.25 -5.86 3.00
N GLU A 38 14.08 -5.60 2.00
CA GLU A 38 14.58 -4.26 1.71
C GLU A 38 13.47 -3.42 1.05
N LEU A 39 13.19 -2.26 1.63
CA LEU A 39 12.31 -1.26 1.03
C LEU A 39 13.16 -0.35 0.15
N GLN A 40 12.69 -0.07 -1.06
CA GLN A 40 13.39 0.88 -1.93
C GLN A 40 13.19 2.29 -1.37
N THR A 41 14.28 3.06 -1.33
CA THR A 41 14.32 4.41 -0.78
C THR A 41 15.21 5.31 -1.63
N THR A 42 15.41 6.56 -1.22
CA THR A 42 16.25 7.51 -1.95
C THR A 42 17.74 7.39 -1.61
N LYS A 43 18.10 7.27 -0.33
CA LYS A 43 19.51 7.40 0.12
C LYS A 43 20.03 6.21 0.92
N HIS A 44 19.25 5.72 1.87
CA HIS A 44 19.70 4.72 2.83
C HIS A 44 18.91 3.43 2.68
N ARG A 45 19.60 2.29 2.71
CA ARG A 45 18.93 0.98 2.80
C ARG A 45 18.13 0.93 4.10
N VAL A 46 16.83 0.64 3.97
CA VAL A 46 15.90 0.49 5.08
C VAL A 46 15.18 -0.83 4.89
N THR A 47 15.16 -1.65 5.92
CA THR A 47 14.39 -2.91 5.92
C THR A 47 13.03 -2.70 6.58
N VAL A 48 12.13 -3.67 6.41
CA VAL A 48 10.84 -3.68 7.13
C VAL A 48 11.05 -3.65 8.64
N GLY A 49 12.04 -4.37 9.17
CA GLY A 49 12.33 -4.41 10.62
C GLY A 49 12.82 -3.07 11.18
N ASP A 50 13.46 -2.25 10.35
CA ASP A 50 13.92 -0.92 10.74
C ASP A 50 12.75 0.08 10.82
N ALA A 51 11.83 0.02 9.85
CA ALA A 51 10.72 0.95 9.73
C ALA A 51 9.48 0.55 10.55
N PHE A 52 9.23 -0.75 10.69
CA PHE A 52 8.00 -1.30 11.26
C PHE A 52 8.27 -2.25 12.42
N ARG A 53 7.32 -2.32 13.35
CA ARG A 53 7.21 -3.38 14.34
C ARG A 53 6.24 -4.43 13.81
N LEU A 54 6.73 -5.64 13.60
CA LEU A 54 5.96 -6.75 13.04
C LEU A 54 5.16 -7.48 14.13
N ARG A 55 3.91 -7.83 13.85
CA ARG A 55 3.15 -8.83 14.62
C ARG A 55 2.63 -9.89 13.65
N ILE A 56 3.12 -11.11 13.78
CA ILE A 56 2.73 -12.22 12.90
C ILE A 56 1.25 -12.55 13.06
N GLY A 57 0.63 -12.76 11.90
CA GLY A 57 -0.74 -13.18 11.74
C GLY A 57 -0.94 -13.70 10.33
N ASP A 58 -2.18 -13.63 9.87
CA ASP A 58 -2.60 -14.02 8.54
C ASP A 58 -2.06 -13.04 7.48
N ALA A 59 -1.24 -13.52 6.56
CA ALA A 59 -0.66 -12.71 5.49
C ALA A 59 -1.70 -12.24 4.46
N ASP A 60 -2.83 -12.96 4.35
CA ASP A 60 -3.94 -12.55 3.48
C ASP A 60 -4.66 -11.31 4.02
N ARG A 61 -4.41 -10.92 5.28
CA ARG A 61 -4.97 -9.73 5.92
C ARG A 61 -3.85 -8.91 6.54
N LEU A 62 -3.32 -7.96 5.77
CA LEU A 62 -2.28 -7.04 6.20
C LEU A 62 -2.89 -5.78 6.81
N ARG A 63 -2.43 -5.38 7.99
CA ARG A 63 -2.77 -4.11 8.64
C ARG A 63 -1.53 -3.26 8.83
N ILE A 64 -1.56 -2.03 8.33
CA ILE A 64 -0.49 -1.04 8.52
C ILE A 64 -0.99 0.00 9.53
N GLU A 65 -0.40 0.02 10.72
CA GLU A 65 -0.77 0.93 11.80
C GLU A 65 0.15 2.16 11.79
N GLY A 66 -0.43 3.37 11.93
CA GLY A 66 0.33 4.62 12.02
C GLY A 66 0.98 5.04 10.69
N ALA A 67 0.33 4.77 9.57
CA ALA A 67 0.82 5.13 8.24
C ALA A 67 0.93 6.65 8.04
N CYS A 68 1.74 7.06 7.05
CA CYS A 68 1.90 8.46 6.67
C CYS A 68 2.09 8.64 5.16
N ASP A 69 1.99 9.89 4.70
CA ASP A 69 2.17 10.37 3.33
C ASP A 69 3.52 10.02 2.65
N ARG A 70 4.48 9.48 3.40
CA ARG A 70 5.79 9.02 2.91
C ARG A 70 5.82 7.54 2.51
N LEU A 71 4.73 6.79 2.71
CA LEU A 71 4.63 5.37 2.37
C LEU A 71 4.01 5.21 0.98
N ASP A 72 4.84 4.93 -0.02
CA ASP A 72 4.45 4.86 -1.42
C ASP A 72 4.09 3.45 -1.88
N ARG A 73 3.30 3.36 -2.96
CA ARG A 73 3.04 2.12 -3.71
C ARG A 73 2.45 0.98 -2.88
N ILE A 74 1.75 1.32 -1.79
CA ILE A 74 1.03 0.33 -0.98
C ILE A 74 0.00 -0.39 -1.85
N GLY A 75 -0.02 -1.73 -1.80
CA GLY A 75 -0.96 -2.54 -2.58
C GLY A 75 -0.68 -2.55 -4.07
N GLN A 76 0.51 -2.11 -4.51
CA GLN A 76 0.87 -2.14 -5.92
C GLN A 76 0.87 -3.59 -6.45
N ASP A 77 0.26 -3.79 -7.62
CA ASP A 77 0.18 -5.06 -8.34
C ASP A 77 -0.42 -6.23 -7.54
N MET A 78 -1.15 -5.91 -6.45
CA MET A 78 -1.87 -6.87 -5.62
C MET A 78 -2.95 -7.60 -6.42
N ASP A 79 -3.02 -8.92 -6.28
CA ASP A 79 -3.95 -9.81 -6.97
C ASP A 79 -5.00 -10.46 -6.05
N GLY A 80 -4.81 -10.38 -4.73
CA GLY A 80 -5.71 -10.95 -3.72
C GLY A 80 -5.35 -10.49 -2.31
N GLY A 81 -6.17 -10.91 -1.34
CA GLY A 81 -6.04 -10.52 0.06
C GLY A 81 -6.63 -9.14 0.37
N GLU A 82 -6.39 -8.70 1.60
CA GLU A 82 -6.86 -7.44 2.15
C GLU A 82 -5.69 -6.66 2.78
N ILE A 83 -5.57 -5.38 2.43
CA ILE A 83 -4.68 -4.44 3.10
C ILE A 83 -5.54 -3.35 3.72
N ARG A 84 -5.39 -3.15 5.04
CA ARG A 84 -5.97 -2.01 5.76
C ARG A 84 -4.87 -1.09 6.25
N VAL A 85 -5.02 0.20 5.98
CA VAL A 85 -4.05 1.23 6.34
C VAL A 85 -4.68 2.27 7.25
N GLU A 86 -4.09 2.46 8.42
CA GLU A 86 -4.52 3.43 9.41
C GLU A 86 -3.66 4.68 9.32
N GLY A 87 -4.19 5.71 8.68
CA GLY A 87 -3.49 6.94 8.38
C GLY A 87 -3.38 7.18 6.88
N ASP A 88 -2.54 8.15 6.52
CA ASP A 88 -2.35 8.59 5.13
C ASP A 88 -1.39 7.66 4.38
N VAL A 89 -1.53 7.63 3.06
CA VAL A 89 -0.60 6.96 2.15
C VAL A 89 -0.02 7.91 1.12
N GLY A 90 1.16 7.57 0.64
CA GLY A 90 1.87 8.31 -0.40
C GLY A 90 1.30 8.06 -1.80
N ILE A 91 2.17 8.14 -2.81
CA ILE A 91 1.76 8.09 -4.21
C ILE A 91 1.50 6.65 -4.67
N ARG A 92 0.66 6.50 -5.69
CA ARG A 92 0.45 5.23 -6.41
C ARG A 92 -0.08 4.08 -5.55
N ALA A 93 -0.83 4.38 -4.49
CA ALA A 93 -1.53 3.36 -3.72
C ALA A 93 -2.48 2.56 -4.63
N GLY A 94 -2.45 1.23 -4.56
CA GLY A 94 -3.28 0.33 -5.38
C GLY A 94 -2.97 0.37 -6.88
N ARG A 95 -1.80 0.89 -7.30
CA ARG A 95 -1.43 0.90 -8.72
C ARG A 95 -1.38 -0.52 -9.29
N GLY A 96 -1.97 -0.74 -10.46
CA GLY A 96 -1.90 -2.05 -11.14
C GLY A 96 -2.62 -3.19 -10.43
N MET A 97 -3.39 -2.90 -9.38
CA MET A 97 -4.14 -3.90 -8.61
C MET A 97 -5.09 -4.69 -9.54
N ARG A 98 -5.05 -6.01 -9.42
CA ARG A 98 -5.83 -6.97 -10.21
C ARG A 98 -6.96 -7.59 -9.39
N GLY A 99 -6.82 -7.65 -8.07
CA GLY A 99 -7.80 -8.23 -7.16
C GLY A 99 -7.48 -7.92 -5.69
N GLY A 100 -8.38 -8.31 -4.79
CA GLY A 100 -8.30 -8.03 -3.36
C GLY A 100 -8.97 -6.73 -2.92
N ARG A 101 -8.73 -6.31 -1.68
CA ARG A 101 -9.28 -5.08 -1.08
C ARG A 101 -8.18 -4.23 -0.45
N LEU A 102 -8.14 -2.94 -0.77
CA LEU A 102 -7.28 -1.94 -0.13
C LEU A 102 -8.16 -0.90 0.55
N ALA A 103 -8.12 -0.82 1.87
CA ALA A 103 -8.86 0.17 2.66
C ALA A 103 -7.88 1.14 3.32
N ILE A 104 -8.01 2.42 3.02
CA ILE A 104 -7.18 3.51 3.54
C ILE A 104 -8.08 4.42 4.39
N GLU A 105 -7.77 4.52 5.68
CA GLU A 105 -8.53 5.35 6.62
C GLU A 105 -8.20 6.84 6.50
N GLY A 106 -7.00 7.18 6.02
CA GLY A 106 -6.60 8.56 5.72
C GLY A 106 -6.78 8.94 4.25
N GLY A 107 -5.95 9.89 3.81
CA GLY A 107 -5.84 10.31 2.42
C GLY A 107 -4.87 9.45 1.61
N ALA A 108 -4.98 9.53 0.29
CA ALA A 108 -4.05 8.91 -0.64
C ALA A 108 -3.40 9.96 -1.53
N GLY A 109 -2.10 9.82 -1.80
CA GLY A 109 -1.38 10.70 -2.70
C GLY A 109 -1.78 10.55 -4.18
N ALA A 110 -1.05 11.25 -5.05
CA ALA A 110 -1.33 11.24 -6.48
C ALA A 110 -1.21 9.85 -7.12
N TRP A 111 -1.96 9.65 -8.22
CA TRP A 111 -2.02 8.39 -8.98
C TRP A 111 -2.49 7.16 -8.20
N ALA A 112 -3.27 7.35 -7.12
CA ALA A 112 -3.96 6.25 -6.48
C ALA A 112 -4.81 5.48 -7.51
N ALA A 113 -4.83 4.15 -7.42
CA ALA A 113 -5.51 3.22 -8.34
C ALA A 113 -5.12 3.34 -9.83
N SER A 114 -4.00 3.99 -10.15
CA SER A 114 -3.51 4.09 -11.53
C SER A 114 -3.29 2.70 -12.13
N GLY A 115 -3.74 2.47 -13.36
CA GLY A 115 -3.54 1.18 -14.05
C GLY A 115 -4.31 -0.01 -13.44
N MET A 116 -5.19 0.21 -12.44
CA MET A 116 -5.97 -0.83 -11.78
C MET A 116 -6.83 -1.60 -12.79
N ARG A 117 -6.84 -2.93 -12.67
CA ARG A 117 -7.58 -3.87 -13.56
C ARG A 117 -8.71 -4.58 -12.83
N GLY A 118 -8.67 -4.66 -11.51
CA GLY A 118 -9.68 -5.32 -10.69
C GLY A 118 -9.43 -5.12 -9.19
N GLY A 119 -10.37 -5.55 -8.36
CA GLY A 119 -10.35 -5.36 -6.91
C GLY A 119 -11.13 -4.13 -6.42
N HIS A 120 -10.98 -3.80 -5.14
CA HIS A 120 -11.69 -2.71 -4.49
C HIS A 120 -10.74 -1.81 -3.67
N VAL A 121 -10.68 -0.52 -3.99
CA VAL A 121 -9.93 0.49 -3.23
C VAL A 121 -10.90 1.43 -2.53
N GLU A 122 -10.78 1.60 -1.23
CA GLU A 122 -11.58 2.53 -0.42
C GLU A 122 -10.65 3.55 0.25
N ILE A 123 -10.89 4.84 0.02
CA ILE A 123 -10.15 5.95 0.62
C ILE A 123 -11.14 6.77 1.42
N SER A 124 -10.98 6.78 2.75
CA SER A 124 -11.87 7.53 3.64
C SER A 124 -11.57 9.03 3.62
N GLY A 125 -10.31 9.42 3.37
CA GLY A 125 -9.88 10.81 3.25
C GLY A 125 -9.89 11.34 1.82
N THR A 126 -8.98 12.29 1.54
CA THR A 126 -8.82 12.92 0.23
C THR A 126 -7.92 12.09 -0.67
N ALA A 127 -8.33 11.89 -1.92
CA ALA A 127 -7.48 11.38 -2.97
C ALA A 127 -6.71 12.53 -3.64
N GLY A 128 -5.42 12.29 -3.91
CA GLY A 128 -4.58 13.22 -4.64
C GLY A 128 -4.89 13.22 -6.13
N GLU A 129 -4.16 14.08 -6.85
CA GLU A 129 -4.36 14.25 -8.29
C GLU A 129 -4.23 12.95 -9.07
N ARG A 130 -4.94 12.88 -10.21
CA ARG A 130 -4.85 11.76 -11.16
C ARG A 130 -5.28 10.42 -10.56
N LEU A 131 -6.27 10.42 -9.66
CA LEU A 131 -6.95 9.20 -9.20
C LEU A 131 -7.41 8.37 -10.40
N GLY A 132 -7.00 7.10 -10.45
CA GLY A 132 -7.29 6.18 -11.55
C GLY A 132 -6.65 6.60 -12.89
N GLY A 133 -5.85 7.66 -12.95
CA GLY A 133 -5.28 8.19 -14.19
C GLY A 133 -4.03 7.43 -14.66
N PRO A 134 -3.63 7.55 -15.94
CA PRO A 134 -2.38 6.98 -16.43
C PRO A 134 -1.17 7.73 -15.86
N LEU A 135 -0.04 7.02 -15.73
CA LEU A 135 1.27 7.67 -15.55
C LEU A 135 1.72 8.35 -16.86
N PRO A 136 2.66 9.30 -16.80
CA PRO A 136 3.29 9.86 -18.00
C PRO A 136 3.85 8.73 -18.90
N GLY A 137 3.47 8.76 -20.18
CA GLY A 137 3.86 7.74 -21.17
C GLY A 137 2.93 6.52 -21.25
N GLU A 138 1.96 6.37 -20.34
CA GLU A 138 0.94 5.31 -20.42
C GLU A 138 -0.30 5.79 -21.19
N THR A 139 -0.89 4.90 -22.00
CA THR A 139 -2.07 5.21 -22.83
C THR A 139 -3.40 5.05 -22.11
N ALA A 140 -3.43 4.38 -20.95
CA ALA A 140 -4.66 4.15 -20.18
C ALA A 140 -4.37 4.07 -18.68
N GLY A 141 -5.29 4.64 -17.89
CA GLY A 141 -5.29 4.54 -16.43
C GLY A 141 -5.99 3.27 -15.94
N MET A 142 -6.93 3.43 -15.01
CA MET A 142 -7.79 2.36 -14.50
C MET A 142 -8.62 1.76 -15.64
N ARG A 143 -8.62 0.42 -15.72
CA ARG A 143 -9.32 -0.40 -16.71
C ARG A 143 -10.36 -1.35 -16.11
N GLY A 144 -10.41 -1.46 -14.79
CA GLY A 144 -11.40 -2.28 -14.07
C GLY A 144 -11.24 -2.20 -12.56
N GLY A 145 -12.21 -2.76 -11.83
CA GLY A 145 -12.32 -2.67 -10.37
C GLY A 145 -13.19 -1.52 -9.89
N VAL A 146 -13.16 -1.23 -8.60
CA VAL A 146 -13.94 -0.16 -7.97
C VAL A 146 -13.03 0.68 -7.07
N VAL A 147 -13.15 2.00 -7.18
CA VAL A 147 -12.49 2.97 -6.30
C VAL A 147 -13.56 3.84 -5.65
N VAL A 148 -13.59 3.86 -4.32
CA VAL A 148 -14.52 4.67 -3.53
C VAL A 148 -13.72 5.70 -2.74
N VAL A 149 -14.02 6.99 -2.94
CA VAL A 149 -13.43 8.08 -2.16
C VAL A 149 -14.54 8.74 -1.37
N ARG A 150 -14.41 8.79 -0.04
CA ARG A 150 -15.40 9.42 0.85
C ARG A 150 -15.11 10.91 1.08
N GLY A 151 -13.85 11.32 0.92
CA GLY A 151 -13.44 12.73 0.98
C GLY A 151 -13.51 13.42 -0.38
N LYS A 152 -12.50 14.24 -0.68
CA LYS A 152 -12.38 14.96 -1.96
C LYS A 152 -11.48 14.17 -2.93
N ALA A 153 -11.69 14.34 -4.23
CA ALA A 153 -10.88 13.76 -5.30
C ALA A 153 -10.75 14.74 -6.47
#